data_AF-A0A921DIQ6-F1
#
_entry.id   AF-A0A921DIQ6-F1
#
_cell.length_a   1.000
_cell.length_b   1.000
_cell.length_c   1.000
_cell.angle_alpha   90.00
_cell.angle_beta   90.00
_cell.angle_gamma   90.00
#
_symmetry.space_group_name_H-M   'P 1'
#
loop_
_entity.id
_entity.type
_entity.pdbx_description
1 polymer ?
#
loop_
_entity_poly.entity_id
_entity_poly.type
_entity_poly.pdbx_seq_one_letter_code
_entity_poly.pdbx_strand_id
1 'polypeptide(L)' 'MLSKGNKRRRKRRHGFLHRMRTPGGRAVIRARRAKGRWRLSA' A
#
# COMPACT_ATOMS: atom_id res chain seq x y z
N MET A 1 5.32 -22.78 -12.39
CA MET A 1 5.48 -22.52 -10.95
C MET A 1 4.87 -21.17 -10.57
N LEU A 2 3.54 -21.05 -10.49
CA LEU A 2 2.90 -19.81 -10.03
C LEU A 2 2.77 -19.89 -8.51
N SER A 3 3.68 -19.22 -7.79
CA SER A 3 3.59 -19.11 -6.34
C SER A 3 2.24 -18.48 -5.95
N LYS A 4 1.45 -19.26 -5.21
CA LYS A 4 0.11 -18.92 -4.72
C LYS A 4 0.14 -17.53 -4.08
N GLY A 5 -0.62 -16.59 -4.63
CA GLY A 5 -0.66 -15.19 -4.20
C GLY A 5 -0.97 -15.08 -2.71
N ASN A 6 0.07 -14.88 -1.89
CA ASN A 6 -0.09 -14.81 -0.45
C ASN A 6 -0.65 -13.43 -0.06
N LYS A 7 -1.98 -13.35 0.03
CA LYS A 7 -2.73 -12.14 0.41
C LYS A 7 -2.19 -11.52 1.72
N ARG A 8 -1.73 -12.34 2.67
CA ARG A 8 -1.11 -11.87 3.93
C ARG A 8 0.22 -11.16 3.66
N ARG A 9 1.11 -11.73 2.83
CA ARG A 9 2.37 -11.08 2.45
C ARG A 9 2.13 -9.75 1.72
N ARG A 10 1.14 -9.70 0.82
CA ARG A 10 0.76 -8.47 0.09
C ARG A 10 0.32 -7.36 1.04
N LYS A 11 -0.59 -7.67 1.97
CA LYS A 11 -1.06 -6.69 2.97
C LYS A 11 0.06 -6.18 3.89
N ARG A 12 0.97 -7.06 4.31
CA ARG A 12 2.11 -6.66 5.17
C ARG A 12 3.10 -5.72 4.48
N ARG A 13 3.35 -5.90 3.17
CA ARG A 13 4.33 -5.08 2.42
C ARG A 13 3.73 -3.85 1.76
N HIS A 14 2.49 -3.95 1.29
CA HIS A 14 1.87 -2.94 0.41
C HIS A 14 0.53 -2.41 0.94
N GLY A 15 0.05 -2.95 2.06
CA GLY A 15 -1.19 -2.50 2.67
C GLY A 15 -1.08 -1.13 3.32
N PHE A 16 -2.23 -0.57 3.67
CA PHE A 16 -2.35 0.79 4.19
C PHE A 16 -1.52 1.02 5.46
N LEU A 17 -1.60 0.10 6.42
CA LEU A 17 -0.88 0.21 7.70
C LEU A 17 0.64 0.29 7.50
N HIS A 18 1.19 -0.49 6.57
CA HIS A 18 2.61 -0.44 6.24
C HIS A 18 3.02 0.92 5.67
N ARG A 19 2.17 1.53 4.84
CA ARG A 19 2.41 2.87 4.30
C ARG A 19 2.35 3.93 5.40
N MET A 20 1.41 3.83 6.33
CA MET A 20 1.29 4.83 7.40
C MET A 20 2.41 4.77 8.44
N ARG A 21 3.10 3.62 8.58
CA ARG A 21 4.17 3.42 9.57
C ARG A 21 5.41 4.30 9.32
N THR A 22 5.73 4.62 8.06
CA THR A 22 6.94 5.38 7.72
C THR A 22 6.59 6.76 7.18
N PRO A 23 7.47 7.77 7.35
CA PRO A 23 7.29 9.09 6.73
C PRO A 23 7.11 9.01 5.20
N GLY A 24 7.97 8.23 4.52
CA GLY A 24 7.89 8.05 3.07
C GLY A 24 6.60 7.37 2.61
N GLY A 25 6.09 6.38 3.35
CA GLY A 25 4.82 5.76 3.02
C GLY A 25 3.62 6.69 3.22
N ARG A 26 3.65 7.58 4.23
CA ARG A 26 2.64 8.63 4.42
C ARG A 26 2.63 9.62 3.26
N ALA A 27 3.81 10.02 2.77
CA ALA A 27 3.92 10.89 1.59
C ALA A 27 3.28 10.25 0.34
N VAL A 28 3.49 8.95 0.12
CA VAL A 28 2.85 8.22 -0.99
C VAL A 28 1.32 8.28 -0.89
N ILE A 29 0.75 8.05 0.31
CA ILE A 29 -0.71 8.10 0.49
C ILE A 29 -1.23 9.53 0.25
N ARG A 30 -0.53 10.57 0.73
CA ARG A 30 -0.89 11.97 0.47
C ARG A 30 -0.90 12.28 -1.03
N ALA A 31 0.14 11.90 -1.76
CA ALA A 31 0.22 12.10 -3.20
C ALA A 31 -0.89 11.35 -3.96
N ARG A 32 -1.22 10.12 -3.54
CA ARG A 32 -2.31 9.35 -4.16
C ARG A 32 -3.69 9.96 -3.89
N ARG A 33 -3.91 10.54 -2.70
CA ARG A 33 -5.13 11.30 -2.37
C ARG A 33 -5.23 12.58 -3.20
N ALA A 34 -4.14 13.35 -3.29
CA ALA A 34 -4.10 14.56 -4.12
C ALA A 34 -4.39 14.26 -5.60
N LYS A 35 -3.93 13.11 -6.11
CA LYS A 35 -4.25 12.65 -7.46
C LYS A 35 -5.68 12.11 -7.63
N GLY A 36 -6.46 11.96 -6.56
CA GLY A 36 -7.83 11.45 -6.61
C GLY A 36 -7.94 9.94 -6.87
N ARG A 37 -6.92 9.14 -6.54
CA ARG A 37 -6.98 7.69 -6.76
C ARG A 37 -8.00 7.04 -5.81
N TRP A 38 -8.97 6.32 -6.39
CA TRP A 38 -9.99 5.60 -5.61
C TRP A 38 -9.40 4.52 -4.69
N ARG A 39 -8.30 3.88 -5.12
CA ARG A 39 -7.55 2.91 -4.29
C ARG A 39 -6.18 3.47 -3.93
N LEU A 40 -5.94 3.67 -2.64
CA LEU A 40 -4.70 4.28 -2.12
C LEU A 40 -3.59 3.26 -1.82
N SER A 41 -3.95 2.03 -1.44
CA SER A 41 -3.00 0.94 -1.15
C SER A 41 -3.55 -0.39 -1.64
N ALA A 42 -2.71 -1.43 -1.57
CA ALA A 42 -3.06 -2.80 -1.95
C ALA A 42 -4.00 -3.47 -0.95
#